data_AF-K2F618-F1
#
_entry.id   AF-K2F618-F1
#
_cell.length_a   1.000
_cell.length_b   1.000
_cell.length_c   1.000
_cell.angle_alpha   90.00
_cell.angle_beta   90.00
_cell.angle_gamma   90.00
#
_symmetry.space_group_name_H-M   'P 1'
#
loop_
_entity.id
_entity.type
_entity.pdbx_description
1 polymer ?
#
loop_
_entity_poly.entity_id
_entity_poly.type
_entity_poly.pdbx_seq_one_letter_code
_entity_poly.pdbx_strand_id
1 'polypeptide(L)'
;MLESELFGHERGSFTGAQAQRRGRFEQAEGGTLFLDEIGDMPSELQTRLLRVLSDGHFYRVGGHSPIKANVRVIAATHQHLETRVKEGLFREDLFHRLNVIRIRLPSLRERREDIPLLTRHFLQKSARELNVETKRLSEAALKYLSGLDFQGNVRQLENLCHWLTVMAPGQLVDIGDLPSELRESNPVVLAADWESALGGEVDRLLVRGVPDVHGVLSQVFERIVIGRALIHTGGRRIEAALALG
;
A
#
# COMPACT_ATOMS: atom_id res chain seq x y z
N MET A 1 26.84 9.05 -4.88
CA MET A 1 25.93 9.60 -5.91
C MET A 1 24.82 10.44 -5.27
N LEU A 2 24.02 9.89 -4.34
CA LEU A 2 22.92 10.61 -3.66
C LEU A 2 23.35 11.91 -2.95
N GLU A 3 24.51 11.89 -2.31
CA GLU A 3 25.08 13.06 -1.61
C GLU A 3 25.31 14.26 -2.53
N SER A 4 25.90 13.99 -3.69
CA SER A 4 26.21 14.97 -4.72
C SER A 4 24.95 15.55 -5.34
N GLU A 5 23.85 14.79 -5.37
CA GLU A 5 22.56 15.29 -5.83
C GLU A 5 21.95 16.26 -4.82
N LEU A 6 21.95 15.93 -3.53
CA LEU A 6 21.34 16.78 -2.49
C LEU A 6 22.16 18.05 -2.23
N PHE A 7 23.47 17.92 -2.04
CA PHE A 7 24.34 19.02 -1.60
C PHE A 7 25.19 19.62 -2.72
N GLY A 8 25.22 19.01 -3.90
CA GLY A 8 26.11 19.45 -4.98
C GLY A 8 27.56 19.02 -4.73
N HIS A 9 28.42 19.29 -5.71
CA HIS A 9 29.84 18.93 -5.62
C HIS A 9 30.72 19.94 -6.33
N GLU A 10 31.96 20.03 -5.85
CA GLU A 10 33.04 20.81 -6.48
C GLU A 10 33.79 19.99 -7.52
N ARG A 11 34.48 20.67 -8.44
CA ARG A 11 35.31 19.98 -9.44
C ARG A 11 36.41 19.16 -8.75
N GLY A 12 36.54 17.89 -9.13
CA GLY A 12 37.55 16.98 -8.58
C GLY A 12 37.20 16.33 -7.24
N SER A 13 35.96 16.47 -6.75
CA SER A 13 35.54 15.89 -5.47
C SER A 13 35.47 14.36 -5.44
N PHE A 14 35.31 13.71 -6.60
CA PHE A 14 35.33 12.25 -6.78
C PHE A 14 35.68 11.90 -8.24
N THR A 15 35.93 10.63 -8.52
CA THR A 15 36.24 10.13 -9.87
C THR A 15 35.07 10.40 -10.83
N GLY A 16 35.28 11.29 -11.81
CA GLY A 16 34.23 11.73 -12.75
C GLY A 16 33.62 13.11 -12.46
N ALA A 17 34.02 13.80 -11.39
CA ALA A 17 33.62 15.18 -11.09
C ALA A 17 34.36 16.19 -11.98
N GLN A 18 34.05 16.22 -13.28
CA GLN A 18 34.71 17.09 -14.27
C GLN A 18 34.32 18.57 -14.15
N ALA A 19 33.14 18.86 -13.60
CA ALA A 19 32.62 20.20 -13.40
C ALA A 19 31.94 20.31 -12.03
N GLN A 20 31.78 21.54 -11.54
CA GLN A 20 30.99 21.83 -10.35
C GLN A 20 29.49 21.68 -10.67
N ARG A 21 28.71 21.12 -9.74
CA ARG A 21 27.25 20.97 -9.88
C ARG A 21 26.52 21.44 -8.64
N ARG A 22 25.46 22.24 -8.84
CA ARG A 22 24.55 22.71 -7.78
C ARG A 22 23.63 21.58 -7.31
N GLY A 23 23.53 21.40 -5.99
CA GLY A 23 22.66 20.39 -5.37
C GLY A 23 21.20 20.81 -5.29
N ARG A 24 20.33 19.89 -4.85
CA ARG A 24 18.89 20.15 -4.63
C ARG A 24 18.62 21.23 -3.58
N PHE A 25 19.39 21.28 -2.50
CA PHE A 25 19.25 22.36 -1.51
C PHE A 25 19.51 23.74 -2.12
N GLU A 26 20.55 23.84 -2.95
CA GLU A 26 20.90 25.09 -3.62
C GLU A 26 19.89 25.48 -4.72
N GLN A 27 19.26 24.50 -5.36
CA GLN A 27 18.20 24.71 -6.35
C GLN A 27 16.87 25.14 -5.70
N ALA A 28 16.62 24.69 -4.46
CA ALA A 28 15.40 24.96 -3.72
C ALA A 28 15.49 26.21 -2.82
N GLU A 29 16.55 27.02 -2.94
CA GLU A 29 16.77 28.23 -2.15
C GLU A 29 15.58 29.19 -2.26
N GLY A 30 15.05 29.63 -1.10
CA GLY A 30 13.84 30.45 -0.99
C GLY A 30 12.53 29.69 -1.23
N GLY A 31 12.58 28.37 -1.44
CA GLY A 31 11.45 27.52 -1.79
C GLY A 31 11.20 26.38 -0.80
N THR A 32 10.71 25.26 -1.34
CA THR A 32 10.40 24.04 -0.58
C THR A 32 11.12 22.84 -1.19
N LEU A 33 11.74 22.01 -0.36
CA LEU A 33 12.36 20.75 -0.74
C LEU A 33 11.55 19.59 -0.17
N PHE A 34 11.09 18.72 -1.06
CA PHE A 34 10.43 17.45 -0.69
C PHE A 34 11.47 16.32 -0.69
N LEU A 35 11.57 15.62 0.43
CA LEU A 35 12.44 14.46 0.62
C LEU A 35 11.55 13.22 0.82
N ASP A 36 11.49 12.37 -0.19
CA ASP A 36 10.81 11.08 -0.08
C ASP A 36 11.74 10.01 0.52
N GLU A 37 11.16 9.00 1.15
CA GLU A 37 11.88 7.85 1.73
C GLU A 37 13.04 8.23 2.67
N ILE A 38 12.84 9.24 3.53
CA ILE A 38 13.91 9.75 4.41
C ILE A 38 14.47 8.68 5.36
N GLY A 39 13.70 7.63 5.65
CA GLY A 39 14.11 6.52 6.52
C GLY A 39 15.23 5.64 5.96
N ASP A 40 15.45 5.66 4.64
CA ASP A 40 16.52 4.90 3.97
C ASP A 40 17.80 5.73 3.76
N MET A 41 17.84 6.95 4.31
CA MET A 41 18.99 7.83 4.20
C MET A 41 20.19 7.30 5.01
N PRO A 42 21.39 7.14 4.40
CA PRO A 42 22.60 6.76 5.13
C PRO A 42 23.00 7.77 6.22
N SER A 43 23.67 7.30 7.27
CA SER A 43 24.02 8.10 8.47
C SER A 43 24.87 9.35 8.16
N GLU A 44 25.73 9.29 7.14
CA GLU A 44 26.51 10.46 6.70
C GLU A 44 25.60 11.58 6.17
N LEU A 45 24.60 11.23 5.36
CA LEU A 45 23.62 12.19 4.85
C LEU A 45 22.71 12.72 5.96
N GLN A 46 22.33 11.88 6.92
CA GLN A 46 21.56 12.31 8.09
C GLN A 46 22.29 13.42 8.86
N THR A 47 23.61 13.28 9.03
CA THR A 47 24.44 14.29 9.72
C THR A 47 24.50 15.61 8.94
N ARG A 48 24.62 15.56 7.62
CA ARG A 48 24.62 16.77 6.78
C ARG A 48 23.26 17.44 6.72
N LEU A 49 22.18 16.66 6.65
CA LEU A 49 20.81 17.17 6.69
C LEU A 49 20.52 17.85 8.04
N LEU A 50 20.96 17.26 9.15
CA LEU A 50 20.82 17.86 10.47
C LEU A 50 21.50 19.24 10.55
N ARG A 51 22.69 19.40 9.97
CA ARG A 51 23.39 20.69 9.89
C ARG A 51 22.60 21.72 9.10
N VAL A 52 22.01 21.33 7.97
CA VAL A 52 21.12 22.24 7.22
C VAL A 52 19.93 22.68 8.06
N LEU A 53 19.26 21.72 8.71
CA LEU A 53 18.05 22.00 9.48
C LEU A 53 18.32 22.79 10.77
N SER A 54 19.52 22.68 11.34
CA SER A 54 19.89 23.34 12.59
C SER A 54 20.59 24.68 12.36
N ASP A 55 21.61 24.70 11.49
CA ASP A 55 22.49 25.86 11.30
C ASP A 55 22.08 26.70 10.08
N GLY A 56 21.23 26.19 9.20
CA GLY A 56 20.83 26.87 7.96
C GLY A 56 21.94 26.96 6.91
N HIS A 57 22.98 26.12 7.02
CA HIS A 57 24.12 26.09 6.09
C HIS A 57 24.52 24.66 5.73
N PHE A 58 25.12 24.49 4.55
CA PHE A 58 25.75 23.24 4.11
C PHE A 58 27.02 23.50 3.31
N TYR A 59 27.73 22.40 3.03
CA TYR A 59 28.91 22.38 2.18
C TYR A 59 28.66 21.45 0.99
N ARG A 60 29.16 21.83 -0.17
CA ARG A 60 29.24 20.92 -1.32
C ARG A 60 30.21 19.79 -1.02
N VAL A 61 30.05 18.66 -1.68
CA VAL A 61 31.02 17.56 -1.60
C VAL A 61 32.37 18.04 -2.12
N GLY A 62 33.41 17.96 -1.28
CA GLY A 62 34.76 18.50 -1.55
C GLY A 62 34.90 20.02 -1.43
N GLY A 63 33.82 20.73 -1.09
CA GLY A 63 33.81 22.18 -0.89
C GLY A 63 34.08 22.57 0.56
N HIS A 64 34.77 23.70 0.74
CA HIS A 64 35.11 24.24 2.06
C HIS A 64 34.34 25.53 2.38
N SER A 65 33.62 26.09 1.40
CA SER A 65 32.82 27.30 1.58
C SER A 65 31.41 26.94 2.04
N PRO A 66 30.90 27.51 3.14
CA PRO A 66 29.52 27.30 3.57
C PRO A 66 28.56 28.01 2.62
N ILE A 67 27.45 27.35 2.31
CA ILE A 67 26.35 27.87 1.52
C ILE A 67 25.13 27.96 2.43
N LYS A 68 24.53 29.14 2.50
CA LYS A 68 23.28 29.35 3.25
C LYS A 68 22.14 28.63 2.53
N ALA A 69 21.32 27.92 3.30
CA ALA A 69 20.11 27.24 2.84
C ALA A 69 18.89 27.84 3.55
N ASN A 70 18.10 28.60 2.83
CA ASN A 70 16.78 29.04 3.25
C ASN A 70 15.73 28.21 2.53
N VAL A 71 15.42 27.02 3.05
CA VAL A 71 14.55 26.05 2.38
C VAL A 71 13.57 25.45 3.38
N ARG A 72 12.28 25.44 3.03
CA ARG A 72 11.28 24.66 3.78
C ARG A 72 11.41 23.19 3.43
N VAL A 73 11.62 22.33 4.41
CA VAL A 73 11.75 20.88 4.19
C VAL A 73 10.43 20.18 4.49
N ILE A 74 9.98 19.32 3.57
CA ILE A 74 8.89 18.37 3.77
C ILE A 74 9.46 16.98 3.57
N ALA A 75 9.39 16.12 4.57
CA ALA A 75 9.88 14.76 4.50
C ALA A 75 8.75 13.74 4.53
N ALA A 76 8.87 12.66 3.76
CA ALA A 76 7.97 11.53 3.75
C ALA A 76 8.75 10.22 3.95
N THR A 77 8.08 9.23 4.53
CA THR A 77 8.62 7.87 4.71
C THR A 77 7.49 6.88 4.92
N HIS A 78 7.69 5.64 4.47
CA HIS A 78 6.80 4.52 4.73
C HIS A 78 7.17 3.77 6.03
N GLN A 79 8.28 4.16 6.68
CA GLN A 79 8.85 3.44 7.81
C GLN A 79 8.55 4.14 9.14
N HIS A 80 8.50 3.36 10.21
CA HIS A 80 8.38 3.86 11.57
C HIS A 80 9.74 4.37 12.07
N LEU A 81 9.97 5.68 11.92
CA LEU A 81 11.23 6.32 12.32
C LEU A 81 11.54 6.13 13.81
N GLU A 82 10.53 6.09 14.67
CA GLU A 82 10.72 5.85 16.11
C GLU A 82 11.40 4.49 16.39
N THR A 83 11.04 3.47 15.61
CA THR A 83 11.68 2.15 15.68
C THR A 83 13.11 2.22 15.15
N ARG A 84 13.33 2.89 14.01
CA ARG A 84 14.68 3.02 13.43
C ARG A 84 15.64 3.81 14.31
N VAL A 85 15.13 4.77 15.10
CA VAL A 85 15.92 5.48 16.11
C VAL A 85 16.35 4.53 17.23
N LYS A 86 15.43 3.70 17.75
CA LYS A 86 15.76 2.70 18.77
C LYS A 86 16.77 1.66 18.29
N GLU A 87 16.74 1.31 17.00
CA GLU A 87 17.68 0.39 16.36
C GLU A 87 19.03 1.05 16.01
N GLY A 88 19.19 2.36 16.22
CA GLY A 88 20.40 3.10 15.87
C GLY A 88 20.60 3.32 14.36
N LEU A 89 19.59 3.02 13.54
CA LEU A 89 19.60 3.19 12.08
C LEU A 89 19.22 4.61 11.65
N PHE A 90 18.57 5.37 12.54
CA PHE A 90 18.21 6.76 12.31
C PHE A 90 18.60 7.61 13.50
N ARG A 91 19.14 8.80 13.27
CA ARG A 91 19.59 9.67 14.36
C ARG A 91 18.40 10.33 15.08
N GLU A 92 18.44 10.29 16.40
CA GLU A 92 17.42 10.88 17.27
C GLU A 92 17.31 12.41 17.09
N ASP A 93 18.45 13.10 16.98
CA ASP A 93 18.52 14.55 16.77
C ASP A 93 17.82 15.00 15.47
N LEU A 94 18.05 14.27 14.37
CA LEU A 94 17.39 14.51 13.10
C LEU A 94 15.90 14.20 13.16
N PHE A 95 15.51 13.11 13.84
CA PHE A 95 14.11 12.75 14.02
C PHE A 95 13.34 13.88 14.71
N HIS A 96 13.88 14.44 15.80
CA HIS A 96 13.23 15.56 16.50
C HIS A 96 13.14 16.84 15.66
N ARG A 97 14.12 17.11 14.78
CA ARG A 97 14.07 18.25 13.85
C ARG A 97 13.05 18.09 12.73
N LEU A 98 12.80 16.85 12.28
CA LEU A 98 11.80 16.57 11.25
C LEU A 98 10.40 16.45 11.83
N ASN A 99 10.25 15.83 13.00
CA ASN A 99 8.97 15.50 13.62
C ASN A 99 8.35 16.67 14.40
N VAL A 100 8.38 17.87 13.81
CA VAL A 100 7.74 19.08 14.37
C VAL A 100 6.24 19.05 14.09
N ILE A 101 5.86 18.74 12.86
CA ILE A 101 4.46 18.56 12.43
C ILE A 101 4.38 17.23 11.69
N ARG A 102 3.65 16.27 12.26
CA ARG A 102 3.44 14.94 11.66
C ARG A 102 2.07 14.86 11.02
N ILE A 103 2.04 14.44 9.76
CA ILE A 103 0.81 14.12 9.04
C ILE A 103 0.82 12.61 8.75
N ARG A 104 -0.16 11.88 9.29
CA ARG A 104 -0.39 10.47 8.95
C ARG A 104 -1.28 10.42 7.71
N LEU A 105 -0.75 9.85 6.63
CA LEU A 105 -1.55 9.52 5.45
C LEU A 105 -2.30 8.21 5.71
N PRO A 106 -3.65 8.20 5.69
CA PRO A 106 -4.41 6.97 5.81
C PRO A 106 -4.22 6.11 4.55
N SER A 107 -4.17 4.81 4.77
CA SER A 107 -4.26 3.80 3.71
C SER A 107 -5.67 3.77 3.11
N LEU A 108 -5.78 3.28 1.88
CA LEU A 108 -7.05 3.23 1.15
C LEU A 108 -8.09 2.34 1.85
N ARG A 109 -7.64 1.29 2.56
CA ARG A 109 -8.51 0.44 3.40
C ARG A 109 -9.12 1.16 4.61
N GLU A 110 -8.51 2.25 5.07
CA GLU A 110 -9.06 3.12 6.12
C GLU A 110 -10.06 4.14 5.55
N ARG A 111 -10.12 4.29 4.21
CA ARG A 111 -10.98 5.23 3.48
C ARG A 111 -11.65 4.57 2.28
N ARG A 112 -12.34 3.45 2.53
CA ARG A 112 -12.97 2.64 1.47
C ARG A 112 -14.08 3.39 0.74
N GLU A 113 -14.71 4.35 1.40
CA GLU A 113 -15.72 5.25 0.86
C GLU A 113 -15.22 6.14 -0.29
N ASP A 114 -13.91 6.37 -0.39
CA ASP A 114 -13.31 7.16 -1.48
C ASP A 114 -12.99 6.33 -2.73
N ILE A 115 -12.98 4.99 -2.62
CA ILE A 115 -12.65 4.09 -3.73
C ILE A 115 -13.54 4.36 -4.95
N PRO A 116 -14.88 4.48 -4.83
CA PRO A 116 -15.76 4.78 -5.98
C PRO A 116 -15.37 6.06 -6.73
N LEU A 117 -15.05 7.13 -5.98
CA LEU A 117 -14.71 8.42 -6.56
C LEU A 117 -13.34 8.36 -7.25
N LEU A 118 -12.36 7.73 -6.61
CA LEU A 118 -11.02 7.53 -7.15
C LEU A 118 -11.04 6.67 -8.41
N THR A 119 -11.76 5.55 -8.40
CA THR A 119 -11.93 4.67 -9.57
C THR A 119 -12.48 5.43 -10.77
N ARG A 120 -13.54 6.23 -10.56
CA ARG A 120 -14.12 7.05 -11.63
C ARG A 120 -13.11 8.06 -12.17
N HIS A 121 -12.33 8.69 -11.30
CA HIS A 121 -11.29 9.63 -11.70
C HIS A 121 -10.20 8.95 -12.52
N PHE A 122 -9.67 7.81 -12.07
CA PHE A 122 -8.59 7.11 -12.75
C PHE A 122 -9.01 6.54 -14.11
N LEU A 123 -10.22 5.98 -14.23
CA LEU A 123 -10.74 5.54 -15.54
C LEU A 123 -10.86 6.70 -16.52
N GLN A 124 -11.32 7.86 -16.06
CA GLN A 124 -11.41 9.04 -16.89
C GLN A 124 -10.01 9.56 -17.29
N LYS A 125 -9.05 9.53 -16.36
CA LYS A 125 -7.65 9.89 -16.61
C LYS A 125 -7.03 8.96 -17.66
N SER A 126 -7.12 7.64 -17.47
CA SER A 126 -6.57 6.64 -18.39
C SER A 126 -7.25 6.69 -19.77
N ALA A 127 -8.57 6.92 -19.83
CA ALA A 127 -9.27 7.09 -21.08
C ALA A 127 -8.78 8.31 -21.89
N ARG A 128 -8.51 9.45 -21.21
CA ARG A 128 -7.92 10.64 -21.84
C ARG A 128 -6.50 10.41 -22.33
N GLU A 129 -5.67 9.74 -21.54
CA GLU A 129 -4.28 9.43 -21.90
C GLU A 129 -4.19 8.50 -23.11
N LEU A 130 -5.09 7.53 -23.21
CA LEU A 130 -5.16 6.56 -24.31
C LEU A 130 -6.05 7.03 -25.48
N ASN A 131 -6.67 8.20 -25.37
CA ASN A 131 -7.62 8.75 -26.35
C ASN A 131 -8.74 7.76 -26.71
N VAL A 132 -9.30 7.09 -25.70
CA VAL A 132 -10.43 6.15 -25.82
C VAL A 132 -11.63 6.64 -25.00
N GLU A 133 -12.79 6.04 -25.23
CA GLU A 133 -13.96 6.30 -24.41
C GLU A 133 -13.78 5.82 -22.96
N THR A 134 -14.37 6.56 -22.02
CA THR A 134 -14.27 6.23 -20.60
C THR A 134 -15.16 5.04 -20.25
N LYS A 135 -14.54 3.95 -19.79
CA LYS A 135 -15.24 2.79 -19.27
C LYS A 135 -15.94 3.09 -17.94
N ARG A 136 -17.02 2.36 -17.68
CA ARG A 136 -17.82 2.42 -16.45
C ARG A 136 -17.79 1.06 -15.77
N LEU A 137 -17.72 1.04 -14.44
CA LEU A 137 -17.94 -0.20 -13.69
C LEU A 137 -19.42 -0.40 -13.41
N SER A 138 -19.85 -1.66 -13.40
CA SER A 138 -21.11 -2.06 -12.80
C SER A 138 -21.14 -1.73 -11.31
N GLU A 139 -22.32 -1.51 -10.73
CA GLU A 139 -22.45 -1.29 -9.29
C GLU A 139 -21.93 -2.49 -8.48
N ALA A 140 -22.11 -3.71 -9.00
CA ALA A 140 -21.60 -4.92 -8.40
C ALA A 140 -20.07 -4.94 -8.36
N ALA A 141 -19.40 -4.60 -9.48
CA ALA A 141 -17.95 -4.52 -9.55
C ALA A 141 -17.39 -3.42 -8.64
N LEU A 142 -18.03 -2.26 -8.59
CA LEU A 142 -17.60 -1.15 -7.74
C LEU A 142 -17.77 -1.48 -6.23
N LYS A 143 -18.86 -2.15 -5.85
CA LYS A 143 -19.05 -2.66 -4.49
C LYS A 143 -18.01 -3.72 -4.14
N TYR A 144 -17.71 -4.63 -5.08
CA TYR A 144 -16.66 -5.63 -4.93
C TYR A 144 -15.29 -4.98 -4.70
N LEU A 145 -14.89 -4.05 -5.55
CA LEU A 145 -13.62 -3.31 -5.40
C LEU A 145 -13.54 -2.57 -4.07
N SER A 146 -14.64 -1.95 -3.61
CA SER A 146 -14.68 -1.26 -2.31
C SER A 146 -14.51 -2.22 -1.12
N GLY A 147 -14.74 -3.53 -1.34
CA GLY A 147 -14.53 -4.60 -0.38
C GLY A 147 -13.08 -5.10 -0.30
N LEU A 148 -12.24 -4.81 -1.30
CA LEU A 148 -10.88 -5.35 -1.39
C LEU A 148 -9.87 -4.57 -0.53
N ASP A 149 -8.83 -5.27 -0.09
CA ASP A 149 -7.66 -4.68 0.57
C ASP A 149 -6.56 -4.37 -0.44
N PHE A 150 -6.52 -3.11 -0.88
CA PHE A 150 -5.47 -2.62 -1.78
C PHE A 150 -4.15 -2.43 -1.04
N GLN A 151 -3.28 -3.45 -1.05
CA GLN A 151 -1.93 -3.36 -0.46
C GLN A 151 -1.09 -2.24 -1.09
N GLY A 152 -1.24 -2.02 -2.40
CA GLY A 152 -0.58 -0.92 -3.11
C GLY A 152 -1.37 0.40 -3.09
N ASN A 153 -2.43 0.48 -2.28
CA ASN A 153 -3.30 1.66 -2.11
C ASN A 153 -3.71 2.29 -3.46
N VAL A 154 -3.60 3.60 -3.57
CA VAL A 154 -3.99 4.40 -4.74
C VAL A 154 -3.23 3.99 -6.00
N ARG A 155 -1.94 3.62 -5.89
CA ARG A 155 -1.14 3.18 -7.05
C ARG A 155 -1.67 1.88 -7.64
N GLN A 156 -2.07 0.93 -6.80
CA GLN A 156 -2.68 -0.32 -7.26
C GLN A 156 -4.03 -0.07 -7.92
N LEU A 157 -4.86 0.82 -7.34
CA LEU A 157 -6.15 1.19 -7.91
C LEU A 157 -6.00 1.89 -9.27
N GLU A 158 -5.04 2.81 -9.40
CA GLU A 158 -4.73 3.49 -10.66
C GLU A 158 -4.28 2.49 -11.75
N ASN A 159 -3.35 1.59 -11.42
CA ASN A 159 -2.88 0.55 -12.34
C ASN A 159 -4.01 -0.37 -12.79
N LEU A 160 -4.90 -0.75 -11.87
CA LEU A 160 -6.09 -1.53 -12.19
C LEU A 160 -6.98 -0.78 -13.19
N CYS A 161 -7.27 0.50 -12.95
CA CYS A 161 -8.11 1.29 -13.84
C CYS A 161 -7.47 1.41 -15.23
N HIS A 162 -6.16 1.65 -15.30
CA HIS A 162 -5.42 1.71 -16.56
C HIS A 162 -5.50 0.36 -17.31
N TRP A 163 -5.27 -0.75 -16.61
CA TRP A 163 -5.39 -2.09 -17.17
C TRP A 163 -6.80 -2.37 -17.69
N LEU A 164 -7.85 -2.00 -16.94
CA LEU A 164 -9.25 -2.16 -17.36
C LEU A 164 -9.55 -1.36 -18.62
N THR A 165 -9.01 -0.14 -18.75
CA THR A 165 -9.16 0.67 -19.97
C THR A 165 -8.61 -0.06 -21.20
N VAL A 166 -7.48 -0.77 -21.06
CA VAL A 166 -6.84 -1.49 -22.19
C VAL A 166 -7.49 -2.86 -22.44
N MET A 167 -7.74 -3.64 -21.38
CA MET A 167 -8.01 -5.09 -21.51
C MET A 167 -9.49 -5.45 -21.49
N ALA A 168 -10.35 -4.67 -20.83
CA ALA A 168 -11.76 -5.05 -20.74
C ALA A 168 -12.45 -4.98 -22.12
N PRO A 169 -13.23 -5.98 -22.52
CA PRO A 169 -13.82 -6.02 -23.87
C PRO A 169 -14.97 -5.01 -24.04
N GLY A 170 -15.70 -4.69 -22.97
CA GLY A 170 -16.87 -3.82 -22.99
C GLY A 170 -16.65 -2.43 -22.38
N GLN A 171 -17.60 -1.52 -22.63
CA GLN A 171 -17.68 -0.22 -21.96
C GLN A 171 -18.16 -0.32 -20.52
N LEU A 172 -19.01 -1.32 -20.23
CA LEU A 172 -19.43 -1.67 -18.89
C LEU A 172 -18.54 -2.84 -18.42
N VAL A 173 -17.76 -2.60 -17.38
CA VAL A 173 -16.87 -3.58 -16.74
C VAL A 173 -17.61 -4.22 -15.58
N ASP A 174 -17.71 -5.54 -15.58
CA ASP A 174 -18.28 -6.30 -14.47
C ASP A 174 -17.19 -7.06 -13.67
N ILE A 175 -17.58 -7.76 -12.60
CA ILE A 175 -16.64 -8.50 -11.73
C ILE A 175 -15.81 -9.51 -12.53
N GLY A 176 -16.40 -10.15 -13.53
CA GLY A 176 -15.74 -11.14 -14.39
C GLY A 176 -14.59 -10.59 -15.22
N ASP A 177 -14.60 -9.28 -15.51
CA ASP A 177 -13.59 -8.60 -16.31
C ASP A 177 -12.38 -8.14 -15.47
N LEU A 178 -12.45 -8.26 -14.14
CA LEU A 178 -11.35 -7.90 -13.26
C LEU A 178 -10.18 -8.90 -13.41
N PRO A 179 -8.93 -8.47 -13.16
CA PRO A 179 -7.78 -9.38 -13.10
C PRO A 179 -8.03 -10.56 -12.13
N SER A 180 -7.53 -11.74 -12.48
CA SER A 180 -7.67 -12.95 -11.65
C SER A 180 -7.09 -12.74 -10.24
N GLU A 181 -6.00 -12.00 -10.13
CA GLU A 181 -5.33 -11.71 -8.85
C GLU A 181 -6.27 -10.97 -7.88
N LEU A 182 -7.11 -10.06 -8.39
CA LEU A 182 -8.07 -9.32 -7.58
C LEU A 182 -9.35 -10.10 -7.32
N ARG A 183 -9.73 -11.00 -8.23
CA ARG A 183 -10.85 -11.95 -8.02
C ARG A 183 -10.51 -13.00 -6.95
N GLU A 184 -9.24 -13.39 -6.90
CA GLU A 184 -8.66 -14.30 -5.91
C GLU A 184 -8.32 -13.61 -4.58
N SER A 185 -8.19 -12.28 -4.56
CA SER A 185 -7.93 -11.46 -3.35
C SER A 185 -9.13 -11.32 -2.40
N ASN A 186 -10.23 -12.00 -2.69
CA ASN A 186 -11.20 -12.30 -1.65
C ASN A 186 -10.45 -13.09 -0.55
N PRO A 187 -10.71 -12.92 0.75
CA PRO A 187 -10.40 -13.97 1.72
C PRO A 187 -11.33 -15.16 1.46
N VAL A 188 -11.26 -15.76 0.27
CA VAL A 188 -11.19 -17.21 0.19
C VAL A 188 -9.82 -17.46 0.76
N VAL A 189 -9.73 -17.74 2.06
CA VAL A 189 -9.34 -19.09 2.47
C VAL A 189 -8.42 -19.65 1.38
N LEU A 190 -7.19 -19.14 1.33
CA LEU A 190 -6.05 -19.98 0.98
C LEU A 190 -6.37 -21.30 1.64
N ALA A 191 -6.42 -22.35 0.85
CA ALA A 191 -6.63 -23.71 1.29
C ALA A 191 -5.64 -24.05 2.44
N ALA A 192 -5.94 -23.59 3.64
CA ALA A 192 -5.96 -24.42 4.80
C ALA A 192 -7.00 -25.46 4.40
N ASP A 193 -6.50 -26.66 4.18
CA ASP A 193 -7.25 -27.87 4.38
C ASP A 193 -8.43 -27.61 5.34
N TRP A 194 -9.65 -27.88 4.89
CA TRP A 194 -10.85 -27.62 5.70
C TRP A 194 -10.75 -28.34 7.05
N GLU A 195 -9.96 -29.42 7.11
CA GLU A 195 -9.58 -30.12 8.34
C GLU A 195 -8.78 -29.24 9.30
N SER A 196 -7.85 -28.41 8.79
CA SER A 196 -7.11 -27.43 9.60
C SER A 196 -7.99 -26.29 10.10
N ALA A 197 -8.93 -25.82 9.28
CA ALA A 197 -9.91 -24.81 9.70
C ALA A 197 -10.87 -25.36 10.76
N LEU A 198 -11.29 -26.61 10.62
CA LEU A 198 -12.07 -27.33 11.63
C LEU A 198 -11.25 -27.49 12.92
N GLY A 199 -9.96 -27.84 12.82
CA GLY A 199 -9.05 -27.92 13.96
C GLY A 199 -8.98 -26.63 14.77
N GLY A 200 -8.82 -25.49 14.09
CA GLY A 200 -8.80 -24.18 14.75
C GLY A 200 -10.12 -23.81 15.45
N GLU A 201 -11.27 -24.23 14.90
CA GLU A 201 -12.56 -24.00 15.55
C GLU A 201 -12.79 -24.94 16.74
N VAL A 202 -12.31 -26.19 16.67
CA VAL A 202 -12.30 -27.13 17.80
C VAL A 202 -11.49 -26.55 18.96
N ASP A 203 -10.27 -26.09 18.71
CA ASP A 203 -9.41 -25.48 19.73
C ASP A 203 -10.10 -24.28 20.40
N ARG A 204 -10.78 -23.45 19.60
CA ARG A 204 -11.54 -22.29 20.09
C ARG A 204 -12.70 -22.69 21.01
N LEU A 205 -13.45 -23.73 20.65
CA LEU A 205 -14.57 -24.22 21.46
C LEU A 205 -14.10 -24.86 22.77
N LEU A 206 -12.96 -25.57 22.73
CA LEU A 206 -12.32 -26.14 23.92
C LEU A 206 -11.82 -25.05 24.88
N VAL A 207 -11.15 -24.00 24.36
CA VAL A 207 -10.69 -22.85 25.18
C VAL A 207 -11.87 -22.12 25.84
N ARG A 208 -13.02 -22.06 25.17
CA ARG A 208 -14.24 -21.44 25.71
C ARG A 208 -14.99 -22.31 26.72
N GLY A 209 -14.54 -23.54 26.96
CA GLY A 209 -15.16 -24.46 27.91
C GLY A 209 -16.54 -24.96 27.47
N VAL A 210 -16.81 -25.00 26.16
CA VAL A 210 -18.09 -25.48 25.64
C VAL A 210 -18.19 -27.00 25.88
N PRO A 211 -19.22 -27.49 26.58
CA PRO A 211 -19.45 -28.93 26.70
C PRO A 211 -19.95 -29.51 25.37
N ASP A 212 -19.58 -30.75 25.07
CA ASP A 212 -20.01 -31.49 23.86
C ASP A 212 -19.68 -30.78 22.53
N VAL A 213 -18.40 -30.43 22.34
CA VAL A 213 -17.89 -29.80 21.10
C VAL A 213 -18.23 -30.63 19.86
N HIS A 214 -18.16 -31.96 19.96
CA HIS A 214 -18.53 -32.86 18.88
C HIS A 214 -20.00 -32.68 18.47
N GLY A 215 -20.95 -32.76 19.41
CA GLY A 215 -22.38 -32.59 19.12
C GLY A 215 -22.71 -31.24 18.48
N VAL A 216 -22.08 -30.16 18.97
CA VAL A 216 -22.25 -28.80 18.40
C VAL A 216 -21.78 -28.75 16.94
N LEU A 217 -20.58 -29.27 16.66
CA LEU A 217 -20.02 -29.24 15.31
C LEU A 217 -20.75 -30.18 14.36
N SER A 218 -21.17 -31.37 14.81
CA SER A 218 -21.96 -32.31 14.02
C SER A 218 -23.28 -31.69 13.56
N GLN A 219 -24.03 -31.03 14.45
CA GLN A 219 -25.29 -30.36 14.09
C GLN A 219 -25.08 -29.25 13.05
N VAL A 220 -24.01 -28.47 13.20
CA VAL A 220 -23.67 -27.40 12.26
C VAL A 220 -23.30 -27.98 10.90
N PHE A 221 -22.47 -29.02 10.89
CA PHE A 221 -22.04 -29.72 9.69
C PHE A 221 -23.23 -30.32 8.93
N GLU A 222 -24.08 -31.10 9.61
CA GLU A 222 -25.26 -31.73 9.00
C GLU A 222 -26.20 -30.69 8.39
N ARG A 223 -26.49 -29.61 9.11
CA ARG A 223 -27.36 -28.54 8.61
C ARG A 223 -26.80 -27.90 7.33
N ILE A 224 -25.49 -27.69 7.28
CA ILE A 224 -24.83 -27.11 6.10
C ILE A 224 -24.88 -28.08 4.92
N VAL A 225 -24.52 -29.35 5.15
CA VAL A 225 -24.47 -30.38 4.11
C VAL A 225 -25.85 -30.65 3.52
N ILE A 226 -26.87 -30.84 4.37
CA ILE A 226 -28.25 -31.05 3.94
C ILE A 226 -28.78 -29.82 3.20
N GLY A 227 -28.50 -28.61 3.71
CA GLY A 227 -28.92 -27.37 3.05
C GLY A 227 -28.32 -27.22 1.66
N ARG A 228 -27.03 -27.56 1.49
CA ARG A 228 -26.34 -27.53 0.19
C ARG A 228 -26.85 -28.60 -0.76
N ALA A 229 -27.09 -29.81 -0.28
CA ALA A 229 -27.68 -30.88 -1.09
C ALA A 229 -29.07 -30.51 -1.60
N LEU A 230 -29.92 -29.93 -0.74
CA LEU A 230 -31.24 -29.46 -1.14
C LEU A 230 -31.19 -28.32 -2.16
N ILE A 231 -30.24 -27.38 -2.04
CA ILE A 231 -30.05 -26.32 -3.05
C ILE A 231 -29.63 -26.95 -4.39
N HIS A 232 -28.71 -27.92 -4.36
CA HIS A 232 -28.20 -28.58 -5.56
C HIS A 232 -29.29 -29.38 -6.30
N THR A 233 -30.16 -30.07 -5.57
CA THR A 233 -31.24 -30.87 -6.17
C THR A 233 -32.55 -30.09 -6.39
N GLY A 234 -32.52 -28.76 -6.23
CA GLY A 234 -33.70 -27.92 -6.41
C GLY A 234 -34.84 -28.22 -5.43
N GLY A 235 -34.51 -28.63 -4.20
CA GLY A 235 -35.46 -28.94 -3.13
C GLY A 235 -35.98 -30.39 -3.14
N ARG A 236 -35.48 -31.24 -4.04
CA ARG A 236 -35.88 -32.65 -4.12
C ARG A 236 -35.18 -33.46 -3.03
N ARG A 237 -35.93 -33.76 -1.97
CA ARG A 237 -35.42 -34.43 -0.75
C ARG A 237 -34.86 -35.82 -1.01
N ILE A 238 -35.49 -36.61 -1.90
CA ILE A 238 -35.06 -37.98 -2.19
C ILE A 238 -33.73 -37.99 -2.94
N GLU A 239 -33.58 -37.12 -3.95
CA GLU A 239 -32.31 -36.97 -4.68
C GLU A 239 -31.21 -36.39 -3.78
N ALA A 240 -31.55 -35.45 -2.89
CA ALA A 240 -30.60 -34.89 -1.94
C ALA A 240 -30.11 -35.95 -0.93
N ALA A 241 -31.00 -36.79 -0.41
CA ALA A 241 -30.62 -37.89 0.46
C ALA A 241 -29.72 -38.89 -0.28
N LEU A 242 -30.13 -39.33 -1.49
CA LEU A 242 -29.34 -40.27 -2.29
C LEU A 242 -27.95 -39.75 -2.66
N ALA A 243 -27.79 -38.43 -2.83
CA ALA A 243 -26.52 -37.79 -3.11
C ALA A 243 -25.61 -37.68 -1.86
N LEU A 244 -26.18 -37.68 -0.66
CA LEU A 244 -25.44 -37.61 0.60
C LEU A 244 -25.08 -38.99 1.17
N GLY A 245 -25.74 -40.06 0.71
CA GLY A 245 -25.54 -41.44 1.16
C GLY A 245 -26.51 -41.84 2.27
#